data_AF-A0A6A4F3G6-F1
#
_entry.id   AF-A0A6A4F3G6-F1
#
_cell.length_a   1.000
_cell.length_b   1.000
_cell.length_c   1.000
_cell.angle_alpha   90.00
_cell.angle_beta   90.00
_cell.angle_gamma   90.00
#
_symmetry.space_group_name_H-M   'P 1'
#
loop_
_entity.id
_entity.type
_entity.pdbx_description
1 polymer ?
#
loop_
_entity_poly.entity_id
_entity_poly.type
_entity_poly.pdbx_seq_one_letter_code
_entity_poly.pdbx_strand_id
1 'polypeptide(L)'
;MSLIDAAFAGDLRGARKAIADGCSLDERGANGCTAVMEAARMGHIDVLTFLLTSGASVDSVNFDGRTPLHLAVTREQSKLSEFCWRLMLT
;
A
#
# COMPACT_ATOMS: atom_id res chain seq x y z
N MET A 1 13.88 5.83 7.41
CA MET A 1 12.41 5.73 7.27
C MET A 1 12.15 4.46 6.48
N SER A 2 11.31 3.56 6.98
CA SER A 2 10.97 2.34 6.23
C SER A 2 9.99 2.65 5.09
N LEU A 3 9.88 1.75 4.12
CA LEU A 3 8.87 1.87 3.06
C LEU A 3 7.44 1.89 3.63
N ILE A 4 7.21 1.13 4.69
CA ILE A 4 5.92 1.03 5.39
C ILE A 4 5.58 2.35 6.09
N ASP A 5 6.54 2.97 6.79
CA ASP A 5 6.33 4.27 7.45
C ASP A 5 6.03 5.36 6.42
N ALA A 6 6.76 5.37 5.30
CA ALA A 6 6.51 6.31 4.20
C ALA A 6 5.12 6.10 3.61
N ALA A 7 4.69 4.84 3.43
CA ALA A 7 3.36 4.51 2.93
C ALA A 7 2.25 4.87 3.92
N PHE A 8 2.46 4.69 5.22
CA PHE A 8 1.53 5.13 6.25
C PHE A 8 1.39 6.67 6.28
N ALA A 9 2.51 7.38 6.14
CA ALA A 9 2.54 8.85 6.17
C ALA A 9 2.08 9.52 4.86
N GLY A 10 1.99 8.77 3.76
CA GLY A 10 1.72 9.34 2.43
C GLY A 10 2.95 10.05 1.83
N ASP A 11 4.16 9.69 2.28
CA ASP A 11 5.40 10.29 1.78
C ASP A 11 5.90 9.55 0.53
N LEU A 12 5.47 10.01 -0.65
CA LEU A 12 5.92 9.49 -1.93
C LEU A 12 7.44 9.61 -2.13
N ARG A 13 8.07 10.66 -1.58
CA ARG A 13 9.52 10.86 -1.72
C ARG A 13 10.28 9.86 -0.87
N GLY A 14 9.85 9.65 0.37
CA GLY A 14 10.34 8.62 1.25
C GLY A 14 10.19 7.21 0.66
N ALA A 15 9.02 6.91 0.07
CA ALA A 15 8.76 5.63 -0.57
C ALA A 15 9.70 5.39 -1.77
N ARG A 16 9.89 6.39 -2.64
CA ARG A 16 10.83 6.31 -3.78
C ARG A 16 12.25 6.04 -3.32
N LYS A 17 12.69 6.75 -2.27
CA LYS A 17 14.03 6.58 -1.72
C LYS A 17 14.21 5.17 -1.14
N ALA A 18 13.26 4.68 -0.34
CA ALA A 18 13.34 3.34 0.24
C ALA A 18 13.46 2.24 -0.83
N ILE A 19 12.70 2.32 -1.92
CA ILE A 19 12.82 1.36 -3.04
C ILE A 19 14.17 1.51 -3.75
N ALA A 20 14.65 2.74 -3.98
CA ALA A 20 15.96 2.98 -4.58
C ALA A 20 17.11 2.45 -3.71
N ASP A 21 16.94 2.47 -2.39
CA ASP A 21 17.88 1.91 -1.41
C ASP A 21 17.79 0.37 -1.31
N GLY A 22 16.91 -0.28 -2.12
CA GLY A 22 16.79 -1.74 -2.22
C GLY A 22 15.80 -2.38 -1.24
N CYS A 23 14.91 -1.59 -0.62
CA CYS A 23 13.87 -2.10 0.26
C CYS A 23 12.84 -2.96 -0.51
N SER A 24 12.42 -4.07 0.08
CA SER A 24 11.43 -4.97 -0.54
C SER A 24 10.04 -4.34 -0.52
N LEU A 25 9.33 -4.43 -1.64
CA LEU A 25 7.94 -3.95 -1.76
C LEU A 25 6.95 -4.72 -0.88
N ASP A 26 7.26 -5.99 -0.63
CA ASP A 26 6.41 -6.94 0.09
C ASP A 26 6.87 -7.17 1.53
N GLU A 27 7.77 -6.31 2.04
CA GLU A 27 8.17 -6.34 3.44
C GLU A 27 6.94 -6.15 4.35
N ARG A 28 6.86 -6.97 5.40
CA ARG A 28 5.73 -6.99 6.32
C ARG A 28 6.11 -6.32 7.63
N GLY A 29 5.28 -5.38 8.06
CA GLY A 29 5.38 -4.74 9.37
C GLY A 29 4.91 -5.64 10.50
N ALA A 30 4.87 -5.09 11.71
CA ALA A 30 4.54 -5.82 12.94
C ALA A 30 3.12 -6.43 12.99
N ASN A 31 2.20 -5.95 12.15
CA ASN A 31 0.82 -6.44 11.98
C ASN A 31 0.65 -7.32 10.73
N GLY A 32 1.74 -7.66 10.05
CA GLY A 32 1.71 -8.37 8.77
C GLY A 32 1.32 -7.48 7.59
N CYS A 33 1.13 -6.16 7.78
CA CYS A 33 0.81 -5.25 6.69
C CYS A 33 2.04 -4.93 5.84
N THR A 34 1.83 -4.86 4.53
CA THR A 34 2.81 -4.34 3.58
C THR A 34 2.64 -2.82 3.39
N ALA A 35 3.58 -2.18 2.69
CA ALA A 35 3.47 -0.78 2.34
C ALA A 35 2.19 -0.47 1.54
N VAL A 36 1.79 -1.35 0.61
CA VAL A 36 0.55 -1.22 -0.18
C VAL A 36 -0.68 -1.23 0.73
N MET A 37 -0.70 -2.10 1.75
CA MET A 37 -1.80 -2.17 2.71
C MET A 37 -1.93 -0.88 3.52
N GLU A 38 -0.81 -0.31 3.99
CA GLU A 38 -0.85 0.93 4.76
C GLU A 38 -1.26 2.13 3.90
N ALA A 39 -0.75 2.23 2.67
CA ALA A 39 -1.18 3.26 1.72
C ALA A 39 -2.68 3.15 1.39
N ALA A 40 -3.17 1.92 1.15
CA ALA A 40 -4.59 1.65 0.89
C ALA A 40 -5.47 1.98 2.09
N ARG A 41 -5.05 1.56 3.30
CA ARG A 41 -5.77 1.82 4.56
C ARG A 41 -5.88 3.32 4.85
N MET A 42 -4.85 4.09 4.54
CA MET A 42 -4.84 5.54 4.76
C MET A 42 -5.44 6.34 3.60
N GLY A 43 -5.57 5.74 2.42
CA GLY A 43 -6.12 6.38 1.23
C GLY A 43 -5.12 7.26 0.47
N HIS A 44 -3.82 6.98 0.60
CA HIS A 44 -2.76 7.71 -0.08
C HIS A 44 -2.60 7.20 -1.51
N ILE A 45 -3.44 7.73 -2.41
CA ILE A 45 -3.57 7.28 -3.82
C ILE A 45 -2.24 7.35 -4.58
N ASP A 46 -1.48 8.42 -4.37
CA ASP A 46 -0.21 8.68 -5.04
C ASP A 46 0.86 7.64 -4.65
N VAL A 47 1.00 7.37 -3.35
CA VAL A 47 1.91 6.32 -2.85
C VAL A 47 1.42 4.94 -3.28
N LEU A 48 0.11 4.68 -3.16
CA LEU A 48 -0.47 3.40 -3.58
C LEU A 48 -0.21 3.13 -5.07
N THR A 49 -0.50 4.09 -5.95
CA THR A 49 -0.26 3.97 -7.39
C THR A 49 1.21 3.72 -7.68
N PHE A 50 2.11 4.44 -7.00
CA PHE A 50 3.54 4.24 -7.15
C PHE A 50 4.00 2.84 -6.73
N LEU A 51 3.51 2.31 -5.61
CA LEU A 51 3.84 0.95 -5.16
C LEU A 51 3.32 -0.12 -6.13
N LEU A 52 2.08 0.03 -6.62
CA LEU A 52 1.49 -0.89 -7.59
C LEU A 52 2.24 -0.90 -8.92
N THR A 53 2.56 0.28 -9.45
CA THR A 53 3.36 0.41 -10.69
C THR A 53 4.81 -0.07 -10.51
N SER A 54 5.29 -0.15 -9.27
CA SER A 54 6.60 -0.74 -8.94
C SER A 54 6.54 -2.27 -8.82
N GLY A 55 5.36 -2.88 -8.91
CA GLY A 55 5.17 -4.35 -8.87
C GLY A 55 4.90 -4.93 -7.49
N ALA A 56 4.44 -4.11 -6.53
CA ALA A 56 4.10 -4.59 -5.19
C ALA A 56 2.89 -5.56 -5.20
N SER A 57 2.93 -6.60 -4.37
CA SER A 57 1.88 -7.61 -4.30
C SER A 57 0.59 -7.07 -3.68
N VAL A 58 -0.53 -7.27 -4.38
CA VAL A 58 -1.88 -6.92 -3.92
C VAL A 58 -2.63 -8.08 -3.26
N ASP A 59 -2.12 -9.30 -3.44
CA ASP A 59 -2.77 -10.52 -2.94
C ASP A 59 -2.30 -10.93 -1.54
N SER A 60 -1.25 -10.27 -1.05
CA SER A 60 -0.79 -10.45 0.32
C SER A 60 -1.92 -10.17 1.32
N VAL A 61 -1.94 -10.93 2.43
CA VAL A 61 -2.90 -10.75 3.54
C VAL A 61 -2.21 -10.45 4.86
N ASN A 62 -2.68 -9.44 5.61
CA ASN A 62 -2.14 -9.16 6.94
C ASN A 62 -2.48 -10.30 7.94
N PHE A 63 -2.08 -10.18 9.21
CA PHE A 63 -2.39 -11.21 10.21
C PHE A 63 -3.88 -11.43 10.49
N ASP A 64 -4.73 -10.47 10.12
CA ASP A 64 -6.20 -10.59 10.18
C ASP A 64 -6.79 -11.22 8.91
N GLY A 65 -5.97 -11.68 7.97
CA GLY A 65 -6.42 -12.23 6.69
C GLY A 65 -6.93 -11.16 5.70
N ARG A 66 -6.64 -9.87 5.93
CA ARG A 66 -7.12 -8.76 5.09
C ARG A 66 -6.13 -8.41 3.99
N THR A 67 -6.64 -8.29 2.77
CA THR A 67 -5.90 -7.75 1.61
C THR A 67 -5.91 -6.21 1.63
N PRO A 68 -5.04 -5.54 0.83
CA PRO A 68 -5.10 -4.09 0.67
C PRO A 68 -6.48 -3.56 0.28
N LEU A 69 -7.22 -4.30 -0.56
CA LEU A 69 -8.58 -3.93 -0.95
C LEU A 69 -9.55 -3.93 0.24
N HIS A 70 -9.48 -4.95 1.10
CA HIS A 70 -10.28 -4.99 2.33
C HIS A 70 -10.02 -3.76 3.20
N LEU A 71 -8.76 -3.30 3.25
CA LEU A 71 -8.37 -2.13 4.03
C LEU A 71 -8.81 -0.81 3.39
N ALA A 72 -8.79 -0.71 2.05
CA ALA A 72 -9.23 0.48 1.31
C ALA A 72 -10.73 0.82 1.49
N VAL A 73 -11.57 -0.20 1.72
CA VAL A 73 -13.03 -0.03 1.86
C VAL A 73 -13.45 0.42 3.26
N THR A 74 -12.60 0.26 4.28
CA THR A 74 -12.98 0.52 5.69
C THR A 74 -13.09 1.99 6.07
N ARG A 75 -12.53 2.90 5.26
CA ARG A 75 -12.70 4.35 5.44
C ARG A 75 -13.59 4.81 4.30
N GLU A 76 -14.71 5.47 4.59
CA GLU A 76 -15.74 5.95 3.64
C GLU A 76 -15.18 6.79 2.46
N GLN A 77 -14.48 6.13 1.54
CA GLN A 77 -13.80 6.72 0.40
C GLN A 77 -14.27 6.00 -0.85
N SER A 78 -15.52 6.27 -1.25
CA SER A 78 -16.18 5.63 -2.38
C SER A 78 -15.41 5.74 -3.70
N LYS A 79 -14.57 6.78 -3.85
CA LYS A 79 -13.69 6.96 -5.03
C LYS A 79 -12.40 6.15 -4.95
N LEU A 80 -11.87 5.94 -3.74
CA LEU A 80 -10.66 5.16 -3.52
C LEU A 80 -10.91 3.68 -3.80
N SER A 81 -12.03 3.14 -3.33
CA SER A 81 -12.38 1.72 -3.53
C SER A 81 -12.52 1.37 -5.02
N GLU A 82 -13.18 2.21 -5.81
CA GLU A 82 -13.32 2.02 -7.27
C GLU A 82 -11.96 2.15 -7.98
N PHE A 83 -11.16 3.14 -7.58
CA PHE A 83 -9.83 3.35 -8.15
C PHE A 83 -8.87 2.19 -7.83
N CYS A 84 -8.84 1.74 -6.57
CA CYS A 84 -8.08 0.58 -6.12
C CYS A 84 -8.55 -0.70 -6.81
N TRP A 85 -9.86 -0.93 -6.92
CA TRP A 85 -10.42 -2.08 -7.64
C TRP A 85 -9.89 -2.13 -9.07
N ARG A 86 -9.87 -0.99 -9.75
CA ARG A 86 -9.40 -0.92 -11.13
C ARG A 86 -7.89 -1.10 -11.27
N LEU A 87 -7.10 -0.65 -10.29
CA LEU A 87 -5.63 -0.78 -10.30
C LEU A 87 -5.12 -2.14 -9.83
N MET A 88 -5.87 -2.85 -9.00
CA MET A 88 -5.48 -4.16 -8.47
C MET A 88 -5.85 -5.33 -9.41
N LEU A 89 -6.62 -5.06 -10.47
CA LEU A 89 -7.07 -6.05 -11.48
C LEU A 89 -6.30 -5.97 -12.81
N THR A 90 -5.26 -5.14 -12.90
CA THR A 90 -4.41 -4.95 -14.09
C THR A 90 -2.98 -5.34 -13.79
#